data_AF-A0A9E8MYJ6-F1
#
_entry.id   AF-A0A9E8MYJ6-F1
#
_cell.length_a   1.000
_cell.length_b   1.000
_cell.length_c   1.000
_cell.angle_alpha   90.00
_cell.angle_beta   90.00
_cell.angle_gamma   90.00
#
_symmetry.space_group_name_H-M   'P 1'
#
loop_
_entity.id
_entity.type
_entity.pdbx_description
1 polymer ?
#
loop_
_entity_poly.entity_id
_entity_poly.type
_entity_poly.pdbx_seq_one_letter_code
_entity_poly.pdbx_strand_id
1 'polypeptide(L)'
;MLRRCQECRDNFTPENPNNPFADYSYEQLYHFISHYELPRDIGERYEYSNLGMGLLGHILELQSGKTYEELVIANIAKPLKMEDTRVSLNESMKKRPAKGYSGLNEVENWDIITLAGAGGIRSTVSDMVKFIKANMGVVKTPLYEAMQLSHEPAFKNEDTNFKIGLAWHYENKGDVIWHNGRTGGYSSFAGFMPKTNNGVVVLTNGTEDVGALSFRILGGPTPLVAPKKSILPLLEKEINTNGISAAITWYKKAKMETPEDYKFEEETLNTLGYMYLGQGEKDIALEIFKLNVSMYPKRRTLTIL
;
A
#
# COMPACT_ATOMS: atom_id res chain seq x y z
N MET A 1 12.75 -12.34 7.80
CA MET A 1 12.17 -11.38 6.83
C MET A 1 12.13 -10.01 7.50
N LEU A 2 12.44 -8.94 6.77
CA LEU A 2 12.82 -7.59 7.23
C LEU A 2 11.63 -6.62 7.23
N ARG A 3 11.70 -5.48 7.92
CA ARG A 3 10.58 -4.52 7.97
C ARG A 3 10.43 -3.77 6.63
N ARG A 4 9.38 -2.95 6.53
CA ARG A 4 9.14 -1.97 5.45
C ARG A 4 10.46 -1.29 5.03
N CYS A 5 10.59 -0.84 3.78
CA CYS A 5 11.72 -0.04 3.26
C CYS A 5 12.08 1.23 4.08
N GLN A 6 11.42 1.50 5.20
CA GLN A 6 11.89 2.42 6.25
C GLN A 6 13.24 2.03 6.88
N GLU A 7 13.75 0.81 6.66
CA GLU A 7 15.10 0.38 7.06
C GLU A 7 16.17 0.61 5.96
N CYS A 8 15.78 0.99 4.73
CA CYS A 8 16.71 1.36 3.67
C CYS A 8 17.25 2.80 3.83
N ARG A 9 17.26 3.37 5.05
CA ARG A 9 17.60 4.80 5.26
C ARG A 9 18.96 5.18 4.70
N ASP A 10 19.91 4.25 4.69
CA ASP A 10 21.28 4.52 4.29
C ASP A 10 21.48 4.41 2.76
N ASN A 11 20.52 3.85 2.01
CA ASN A 11 20.61 3.67 0.55
C ASN A 11 19.34 4.04 -0.24
N PHE A 12 18.38 4.69 0.39
CA PHE A 12 17.11 5.09 -0.21
C PHE A 12 16.91 6.60 -0.12
N THR A 13 17.38 7.29 -1.15
CA THR A 13 17.30 8.75 -1.32
C THR A 13 16.76 9.04 -2.72
N PRO A 14 15.43 8.99 -2.91
CA PRO A 14 14.84 9.12 -4.23
C PRO A 14 15.01 10.52 -4.80
N GLU A 15 15.33 10.62 -6.09
CA GLU A 15 15.35 11.89 -6.84
C GLU A 15 13.96 12.55 -6.88
N ASN A 16 12.90 11.75 -6.98
CA ASN A 16 11.51 12.22 -6.93
C ASN A 16 10.77 11.58 -5.74
N PRO A 17 10.50 12.32 -4.65
CA PRO A 17 9.79 11.78 -3.50
C PRO A 17 8.32 11.39 -3.80
N ASN A 18 7.71 11.91 -4.87
CA ASN A 18 6.36 11.53 -5.29
C ASN A 18 6.33 10.21 -6.06
N ASN A 19 7.46 9.78 -6.60
CA ASN A 19 7.66 8.50 -7.28
C ASN A 19 8.94 7.82 -6.77
N PRO A 20 8.96 7.41 -5.48
CA PRO A 20 10.19 7.18 -4.73
C PRO A 20 10.93 5.88 -5.09
N PHE A 21 10.39 5.07 -5.99
CA PHE A 21 11.00 3.80 -6.41
C PHE A 21 11.48 3.83 -7.86
N ALA A 22 11.22 4.91 -8.60
CA ALA A 22 11.48 5.00 -10.04
C ALA A 22 12.98 4.89 -10.37
N ASP A 23 13.82 5.42 -9.49
CA ASP A 23 15.28 5.48 -9.59
C ASP A 23 16.00 4.46 -8.70
N TYR A 24 15.26 3.69 -7.89
CA TYR A 24 15.86 2.64 -7.06
C TYR A 24 16.42 1.54 -7.95
N SER A 25 17.73 1.28 -7.87
CA SER A 25 18.47 0.38 -8.76
C SER A 25 18.83 -0.96 -8.12
N TYR A 26 19.14 -1.96 -8.95
CA TYR A 26 19.70 -3.24 -8.47
C TYR A 26 21.05 -3.04 -7.77
N GLU A 27 21.84 -2.05 -8.16
CA GLU A 27 23.09 -1.71 -7.47
C GLU A 27 22.83 -1.27 -6.03
N GLN A 28 21.85 -0.39 -5.80
CA GLN A 28 21.44 0.00 -4.45
C GLN A 28 20.87 -1.18 -3.66
N LEU A 29 20.10 -2.07 -4.30
CA LEU A 29 19.62 -3.31 -3.68
C LEU A 29 20.78 -4.20 -3.22
N TYR A 30 21.75 -4.45 -4.11
CA TYR A 30 22.93 -5.27 -3.83
C TYR A 30 23.84 -4.67 -2.78
N HIS A 31 24.05 -3.35 -2.83
CA HIS A 31 24.79 -2.63 -1.81
C HIS A 31 24.15 -2.81 -0.43
N PHE A 32 22.82 -2.71 -0.33
CA PHE A 32 22.13 -2.93 0.93
C PHE A 32 22.27 -4.35 1.44
N ILE A 33 21.93 -5.36 0.62
CA ILE A 33 21.94 -6.76 1.09
C ILE A 33 23.36 -7.26 1.43
N SER A 34 24.41 -6.69 0.84
CA SER A 34 25.81 -7.06 1.14
C SER A 34 26.32 -6.49 2.46
N HIS A 35 25.70 -5.44 2.99
CA HIS A 35 26.06 -4.81 4.26
C HIS A 35 25.03 -5.04 5.37
N TYR A 36 23.91 -5.70 5.04
CA TYR A 36 22.82 -5.90 5.99
C TYR A 36 23.09 -7.08 6.93
N GLU A 37 23.10 -6.81 8.23
CA GLU A 37 23.20 -7.84 9.27
C GLU A 37 21.80 -8.20 9.82
N LEU A 38 21.49 -9.49 9.87
CA LEU A 38 20.23 -9.96 10.45
C LEU A 38 20.23 -9.72 11.97
N PRO A 39 19.22 -9.03 12.53
CA PRO A 39 19.18 -8.73 13.96
C PRO A 39 18.75 -9.94 14.81
N ARG A 40 18.47 -11.09 14.17
CA ARG A 40 17.89 -12.30 14.76
C ARG A 40 17.98 -13.48 13.80
N ASP A 41 17.68 -14.67 14.30
CA ASP A 41 17.80 -15.91 13.53
C ASP A 41 16.72 -16.05 12.43
N ILE A 42 17.07 -16.79 11.38
CA ILE A 42 16.15 -17.10 10.29
C ILE A 42 15.02 -17.97 10.82
N GLY A 43 13.78 -17.56 10.57
CA GLY A 43 12.58 -18.28 10.99
C GLY A 43 12.09 -17.96 12.40
N GLU A 44 12.85 -17.20 13.20
CA GLU A 44 12.46 -16.86 14.58
C GLU A 44 11.17 -16.04 14.62
N ARG A 45 11.03 -15.05 13.72
CA ARG A 45 9.87 -14.16 13.68
C ARG A 45 9.53 -13.72 12.26
N TYR A 46 8.23 -13.72 11.97
CA TYR A 46 7.67 -13.08 10.79
C TYR A 46 7.81 -11.55 10.84
N GLU A 47 8.34 -10.96 9.77
CA GLU A 47 8.13 -9.54 9.46
C GLU A 47 7.89 -9.36 7.97
N TYR A 48 7.03 -8.40 7.64
CA TYR A 48 6.66 -8.09 6.27
C TYR A 48 7.75 -7.25 5.57
N SER A 49 8.26 -7.75 4.43
CA SER A 49 9.37 -7.13 3.69
C SER A 49 9.05 -6.92 2.22
N ASN A 50 8.85 -5.67 1.80
CA ASN A 50 8.82 -5.34 0.38
C ASN A 50 10.17 -5.63 -0.30
N LEU A 51 11.28 -5.30 0.36
CA LEU A 51 12.61 -5.59 -0.16
C LEU A 51 12.80 -7.09 -0.41
N GLY A 52 12.39 -7.94 0.54
CA GLY A 52 12.47 -9.39 0.39
C GLY A 52 11.64 -9.93 -0.78
N MET A 53 10.42 -9.41 -0.98
CA MET A 53 9.58 -9.80 -2.12
C MET A 53 10.11 -9.25 -3.46
N GLY A 54 10.67 -8.04 -3.47
CA GLY A 54 11.35 -7.48 -4.64
C GLY A 54 12.59 -8.28 -5.02
N LEU A 55 13.42 -8.65 -4.04
CA LEU A 55 14.57 -9.52 -4.24
C LEU A 55 14.16 -10.90 -4.76
N LEU A 56 13.08 -11.49 -4.23
CA LEU A 56 12.55 -12.75 -4.76
C LEU A 56 12.15 -12.60 -6.23
N GLY A 57 11.45 -11.52 -6.58
CA GLY A 57 11.13 -11.19 -7.97
C GLY A 57 12.39 -11.15 -8.84
N HIS A 58 13.44 -10.48 -8.36
CA HIS A 58 14.70 -10.37 -9.08
C HIS A 58 15.47 -11.70 -9.20
N ILE A 59 15.46 -12.56 -8.17
CA ILE A 59 16.05 -13.89 -8.24
C ILE A 59 15.39 -14.73 -9.34
N LEU A 60 14.06 -14.61 -9.52
CA LEU A 60 13.36 -15.28 -10.62
C LEU A 60 13.80 -14.76 -11.99
N GLU A 61 14.11 -13.47 -12.11
CA GLU A 61 14.64 -12.90 -13.35
C GLU A 61 16.00 -13.50 -13.69
N LEU A 62 16.91 -13.52 -12.72
CA LEU A 62 18.26 -14.07 -12.89
C LEU A 62 18.22 -15.57 -13.25
N GLN A 63 17.35 -16.34 -12.60
CA GLN A 63 17.24 -17.77 -12.83
C GLN A 63 16.64 -18.10 -14.20
N SER A 64 15.69 -17.31 -14.68
CA SER A 64 14.95 -17.59 -15.91
C SER A 64 15.52 -16.90 -17.15
N GLY A 65 16.33 -15.85 -16.97
CA GLY A 65 16.77 -14.97 -18.04
C GLY A 65 15.65 -14.08 -18.62
N LYS A 66 14.50 -13.99 -17.94
CA LYS A 66 13.34 -13.18 -18.34
C LYS A 66 13.08 -12.10 -17.32
N THR A 67 12.49 -10.99 -17.74
CA THR A 67 12.02 -9.95 -16.82
C THR A 67 10.86 -10.44 -15.95
N TYR A 68 10.66 -9.81 -14.80
CA TYR A 68 9.56 -10.13 -13.90
C TYR A 68 8.19 -9.93 -14.58
N GLU A 69 8.06 -8.91 -15.44
CA GLU A 69 6.86 -8.71 -16.26
C GLU A 69 6.60 -9.90 -17.19
N GLU A 70 7.62 -10.38 -17.90
CA GLU A 70 7.47 -11.54 -18.80
C GLU A 70 7.05 -12.80 -18.04
N LEU A 71 7.60 -13.00 -16.83
CA LEU A 71 7.21 -14.12 -15.96
C LEU A 71 5.75 -14.00 -15.49
N VAL A 72 5.32 -12.82 -15.03
CA VAL A 72 3.93 -12.57 -14.64
C VAL A 72 2.99 -12.80 -15.81
N ILE A 73 3.32 -12.29 -17.00
CA ILE A 73 2.48 -12.45 -18.19
C ILE A 73 2.42 -13.92 -18.62
N ALA A 74 3.56 -14.59 -18.76
CA ALA A 74 3.62 -15.95 -19.28
C ALA A 74 3.03 -16.99 -18.32
N ASN A 75 3.29 -16.85 -17.02
CA ASN A 75 2.94 -17.88 -16.04
C ASN A 75 1.62 -17.60 -15.34
N ILE A 76 1.17 -16.34 -15.24
CA ILE A 76 -0.05 -15.96 -14.53
C ILE A 76 -1.09 -15.35 -15.47
N ALA A 77 -0.78 -14.20 -16.07
CA ALA A 77 -1.81 -13.41 -16.75
C ALA A 77 -2.37 -14.13 -17.99
N LYS A 78 -1.51 -14.70 -18.84
CA LYS A 78 -1.93 -15.39 -20.06
C LYS A 78 -2.72 -16.68 -19.77
N PRO A 79 -2.29 -17.60 -18.87
CA PRO A 79 -3.09 -18.77 -18.51
C PRO A 79 -4.47 -18.44 -17.91
N LEU A 80 -4.57 -17.31 -17.19
CA LEU A 80 -5.81 -16.86 -16.56
C LEU A 80 -6.64 -15.90 -17.43
N LYS A 81 -6.16 -15.58 -18.65
CA LYS A 81 -6.76 -14.60 -19.56
C LYS A 81 -6.94 -13.21 -18.92
N MET A 82 -5.95 -12.77 -18.17
CA MET A 82 -5.89 -11.46 -17.51
C MET A 82 -5.16 -10.45 -18.41
N GLU A 83 -5.82 -10.05 -19.50
CA GLU A 83 -5.23 -9.21 -20.57
C GLU A 83 -4.84 -7.79 -20.10
N ASP A 84 -5.40 -7.35 -18.98
CA ASP A 84 -5.19 -6.05 -18.39
C ASP A 84 -4.26 -6.05 -17.17
N THR A 85 -3.49 -7.14 -16.99
CA THR A 85 -2.63 -7.32 -15.81
C THR A 85 -1.16 -7.40 -16.18
N ARG A 86 -0.36 -6.48 -15.64
CA ARG A 86 1.08 -6.40 -15.92
C ARG A 86 1.82 -5.45 -14.99
N VAL A 87 3.13 -5.29 -15.17
CA VAL A 87 3.95 -4.34 -14.42
C VAL A 87 3.96 -2.98 -15.13
N SER A 88 4.38 -2.94 -16.39
CA SER A 88 4.63 -1.72 -17.17
C SER A 88 3.53 -1.49 -18.19
N LEU A 89 2.74 -0.42 -18.07
CA LEU A 89 1.62 -0.16 -18.98
C LEU A 89 2.10 0.08 -20.42
N ASN A 90 1.49 -0.59 -21.42
CA ASN A 90 1.68 -0.23 -22.82
C ASN A 90 0.90 1.05 -23.20
N GLU A 91 1.09 1.53 -24.42
CA GLU A 91 0.47 2.77 -24.91
C GLU A 91 -1.07 2.78 -24.87
N SER A 92 -1.74 1.66 -25.15
CA SER A 92 -3.20 1.59 -25.05
C SER A 92 -3.65 1.62 -23.59
N MET A 93 -2.89 0.96 -22.71
CA MET A 93 -3.19 0.89 -21.29
C MET A 93 -2.95 2.20 -20.57
N LYS A 94 -1.94 3.00 -20.94
CA LYS A 94 -1.62 4.29 -20.29
C LYS A 94 -2.80 5.28 -20.24
N LYS A 95 -3.82 5.10 -21.09
CA LYS A 95 -5.00 5.99 -21.18
C LYS A 95 -6.15 5.64 -20.23
N ARG A 96 -6.06 4.50 -19.53
CA ARG A 96 -7.16 3.92 -18.74
C ARG A 96 -7.05 4.03 -17.21
N PRO A 97 -5.87 4.17 -16.57
CA PRO A 97 -5.77 4.19 -15.12
C PRO A 97 -6.63 5.29 -14.52
N ALA A 98 -7.31 4.95 -13.43
CA ALA A 98 -7.83 5.97 -12.54
C ALA A 98 -6.66 6.82 -12.03
N LYS A 99 -6.86 8.12 -11.85
CA LYS A 99 -5.89 9.01 -11.20
C LYS A 99 -5.82 8.67 -9.71
N GLY A 100 -4.62 8.53 -9.17
CA GLY A 100 -4.41 8.22 -7.75
C GLY A 100 -4.54 9.46 -6.89
N TYR A 101 -5.08 9.31 -5.68
CA TYR A 101 -5.26 10.43 -4.76
C TYR A 101 -4.71 10.13 -3.36
N SER A 102 -4.03 11.12 -2.79
CA SER A 102 -3.75 11.19 -1.35
C SER A 102 -4.58 12.32 -0.75
N GLY A 103 -5.62 11.97 -0.01
CA GLY A 103 -6.67 12.91 0.37
C GLY A 103 -7.40 13.45 -0.86
N LEU A 104 -7.31 14.77 -1.08
CA LEU A 104 -7.89 15.44 -2.27
C LEU A 104 -6.87 15.71 -3.38
N ASN A 105 -5.58 15.43 -3.14
CA ASN A 105 -4.53 15.74 -4.09
C ASN A 105 -4.31 14.56 -5.03
N GLU A 106 -4.32 14.84 -6.33
CA GLU A 106 -3.86 13.89 -7.34
C GLU A 106 -2.35 13.67 -7.15
N VAL A 107 -1.91 12.42 -7.15
CA VAL A 107 -0.50 12.04 -6.93
C VAL A 107 0.01 11.15 -8.05
N GLU A 108 1.33 11.17 -8.24
CA GLU A 108 1.99 10.32 -9.22
C GLU A 108 1.84 8.83 -8.90
N ASN A 109 1.86 8.03 -9.96
CA ASN A 109 2.00 6.58 -9.82
C ASN A 109 3.41 6.24 -9.37
N TRP A 110 3.53 5.28 -8.46
CA TRP A 110 4.83 4.71 -8.14
C TRP A 110 5.25 3.72 -9.23
N ASP A 111 6.45 3.92 -9.77
CA ASP A 111 7.11 3.02 -10.70
C ASP A 111 8.09 2.14 -9.93
N ILE A 112 7.60 0.98 -9.53
CA ILE A 112 8.33 0.04 -8.68
C ILE A 112 9.02 -1.01 -9.57
N ILE A 113 10.02 -0.60 -10.35
CA ILE A 113 10.64 -1.46 -11.38
C ILE A 113 11.53 -2.52 -10.72
N THR A 114 12.58 -2.09 -10.01
CA THR A 114 13.57 -2.96 -9.35
C THR A 114 12.95 -3.86 -8.27
N LEU A 115 11.87 -3.40 -7.64
CA LEU A 115 11.12 -4.13 -6.63
C LEU A 115 9.74 -4.59 -7.14
N ALA A 116 9.58 -4.84 -8.45
CA ALA A 116 8.29 -5.17 -9.05
C ALA A 116 7.60 -6.38 -8.37
N GLY A 117 8.39 -7.34 -7.88
CA GLY A 117 7.90 -8.48 -7.09
C GLY A 117 7.17 -8.12 -5.79
N ALA A 118 7.38 -6.91 -5.27
CA ALA A 118 6.75 -6.44 -4.04
C ALA A 118 5.41 -5.71 -4.25
N GLY A 119 5.20 -5.09 -5.42
CA GLY A 119 4.03 -4.23 -5.62
C GLY A 119 3.92 -3.55 -6.99
N GLY A 120 4.66 -4.01 -8.00
CA GLY A 120 4.69 -3.38 -9.32
C GLY A 120 3.49 -3.72 -10.22
N ILE A 121 2.62 -4.65 -9.82
CA ILE A 121 1.52 -5.14 -10.67
C ILE A 121 0.36 -4.14 -10.68
N ARG A 122 -0.12 -3.84 -11.89
CA ARG A 122 -1.32 -3.07 -12.19
C ARG A 122 -2.33 -4.01 -12.87
N SER A 123 -3.60 -3.90 -12.49
CA SER A 123 -4.67 -4.80 -12.97
C SER A 123 -6.04 -4.11 -12.95
N THR A 124 -7.06 -4.80 -13.47
CA THR A 124 -8.47 -4.40 -13.38
C THR A 124 -9.21 -5.31 -12.40
N VAL A 125 -10.35 -4.85 -11.88
CA VAL A 125 -11.23 -5.70 -11.07
C VAL A 125 -11.65 -6.96 -11.83
N SER A 126 -11.96 -6.83 -13.13
CA SER A 126 -12.35 -7.95 -13.99
C SER A 126 -11.29 -9.04 -14.08
N ASP A 127 -10.02 -8.66 -14.16
CA ASP A 127 -8.91 -9.62 -14.18
C ASP A 127 -8.64 -10.22 -12.81
N MET A 128 -8.61 -9.40 -11.76
CA MET A 128 -8.39 -9.89 -10.40
C MET A 128 -9.49 -10.86 -9.93
N VAL A 129 -10.72 -10.73 -10.42
CA VAL A 129 -11.78 -11.74 -10.20
C VAL A 129 -11.43 -13.08 -10.86
N LYS A 130 -10.80 -13.10 -12.04
CA LYS A 130 -10.30 -14.35 -12.66
C LYS A 130 -9.22 -14.97 -11.79
N PHE A 131 -8.28 -14.16 -11.30
CA PHE A 131 -7.22 -14.59 -10.38
C PHE A 131 -7.79 -15.21 -9.09
N ILE A 132 -8.78 -14.58 -8.47
CA ILE A 132 -9.40 -15.08 -7.24
C ILE A 132 -10.19 -16.37 -7.48
N LYS A 133 -10.93 -16.48 -8.59
CA LYS A 133 -11.62 -17.71 -8.96
C LYS A 133 -10.67 -18.89 -9.20
N ALA A 134 -9.50 -18.63 -9.78
CA ALA A 134 -8.46 -19.64 -9.96
C ALA A 134 -7.84 -20.06 -8.63
N ASN A 135 -7.52 -19.11 -7.75
CA ASN A 135 -6.99 -19.41 -6.41
C ASN A 135 -7.96 -20.26 -5.57
N MET A 136 -9.26 -19.95 -5.59
CA MET A 136 -10.28 -20.77 -4.92
C MET A 136 -10.45 -22.17 -5.52
N GLY A 137 -9.91 -22.43 -6.72
CA GLY A 137 -10.13 -23.69 -7.44
C GLY A 137 -11.51 -23.82 -8.07
N VAL A 138 -12.34 -22.76 -8.04
CA VAL A 138 -13.66 -22.69 -8.70
C VAL A 138 -13.48 -22.80 -10.22
N VAL A 139 -12.43 -22.17 -10.74
CA VAL A 139 -11.98 -22.35 -12.12
C VAL A 139 -10.67 -23.11 -12.07
N LYS A 140 -10.66 -24.36 -12.56
CA LYS A 140 -9.43 -25.15 -12.66
C LYS A 140 -8.57 -24.61 -13.80
N THR A 141 -7.30 -24.39 -13.50
CA THR A 141 -6.30 -23.89 -14.44
C THR A 141 -5.01 -24.69 -14.23
N PRO A 142 -4.04 -24.63 -15.15
CA PRO A 142 -2.73 -25.24 -14.95
C PRO A 142 -1.98 -24.73 -13.70
N LEU A 143 -2.42 -23.62 -13.10
CA LEU A 143 -1.83 -23.04 -11.90
C LEU A 143 -2.39 -23.62 -10.59
N TYR A 144 -3.41 -24.49 -10.66
CA TYR A 144 -4.16 -24.90 -9.47
C TYR A 144 -3.25 -25.43 -8.35
N GLU A 145 -2.34 -26.34 -8.68
CA GLU A 145 -1.41 -26.94 -7.70
C GLU A 145 -0.48 -25.90 -7.07
N ALA A 146 0.09 -25.00 -7.88
CA ALA A 146 0.94 -23.91 -7.40
C ALA A 146 0.16 -22.93 -6.51
N MET A 147 -1.11 -22.65 -6.85
CA MET A 147 -1.98 -21.80 -6.03
C MET A 147 -2.31 -22.47 -4.69
N GLN A 148 -2.66 -23.75 -4.67
CA GLN A 148 -2.90 -24.46 -3.40
C GLN A 148 -1.63 -24.49 -2.54
N LEU A 149 -0.46 -24.74 -3.14
CA LEU A 149 0.81 -24.66 -2.44
C LEU A 149 1.06 -23.26 -1.86
N SER A 150 0.68 -22.20 -2.59
CA SER A 150 0.83 -20.82 -2.09
C SER A 150 -0.05 -20.51 -0.88
N HIS A 151 -1.12 -21.28 -0.69
CA HIS A 151 -2.00 -21.14 0.45
C HIS A 151 -1.47 -21.90 1.66
N GLU A 152 -0.69 -22.97 1.46
CA GLU A 152 -0.16 -23.75 2.58
C GLU A 152 0.61 -22.88 3.59
N PRO A 153 0.44 -23.11 4.90
CA PRO A 153 1.01 -22.21 5.90
C PRO A 153 2.53 -22.30 5.93
N ALA A 154 3.20 -21.20 5.58
CA ALA A 154 4.66 -21.09 5.62
C ALA A 154 5.18 -20.62 6.99
N PHE A 155 4.37 -19.87 7.73
CA PHE A 155 4.68 -19.45 9.10
C PHE A 155 3.41 -19.33 9.95
N LYS A 156 3.52 -19.68 11.23
CA LYS A 156 2.45 -19.58 12.23
C LYS A 156 3.02 -19.05 13.54
N ASN A 157 2.26 -18.22 14.23
CA ASN A 157 2.48 -17.85 15.61
C ASN A 157 1.15 -18.03 16.35
N GLU A 158 1.09 -19.06 17.20
CA GLU A 158 -0.12 -19.43 17.93
C GLU A 158 -0.48 -18.38 19.00
N ASP A 159 0.52 -17.75 19.63
CA ASP A 159 0.32 -16.74 20.68
C ASP A 159 -0.43 -15.51 20.15
N THR A 160 -0.16 -15.13 18.91
CA THR A 160 -0.82 -13.99 18.25
C THR A 160 -1.93 -14.42 17.30
N ASN A 161 -2.24 -15.73 17.20
CA ASN A 161 -3.13 -16.31 16.20
C ASN A 161 -2.80 -15.83 14.76
N PHE A 162 -1.51 -15.65 14.47
CA PHE A 162 -1.03 -15.15 13.19
C PHE A 162 -0.64 -16.33 12.29
N LYS A 163 -1.03 -16.27 11.02
CA LYS A 163 -0.73 -17.30 10.04
C LYS A 163 -0.60 -16.69 8.65
N ILE A 164 0.38 -17.16 7.90
CA ILE A 164 0.64 -16.73 6.52
C ILE A 164 1.11 -17.92 5.66
N GLY A 165 0.64 -17.99 4.43
CA GLY A 165 1.17 -18.86 3.37
C GLY A 165 2.30 -18.17 2.59
N LEU A 166 2.45 -18.53 1.31
CA LEU A 166 3.36 -17.83 0.39
C LEU A 166 2.69 -16.53 -0.08
N ALA A 167 2.93 -15.45 0.67
CA ALA A 167 2.35 -14.12 0.45
C ALA A 167 0.82 -14.03 0.58
N TRP A 168 0.18 -14.97 1.26
CA TRP A 168 -1.25 -14.93 1.59
C TRP A 168 -1.46 -14.93 3.10
N HIS A 169 -2.11 -13.91 3.65
CA HIS A 169 -2.48 -13.84 5.06
C HIS A 169 -3.74 -14.65 5.33
N TYR A 170 -3.84 -15.14 6.57
CA TYR A 170 -5.03 -15.76 7.10
C TYR A 170 -5.72 -14.86 8.12
N GLU A 171 -7.04 -14.79 8.06
CA GLU A 171 -7.89 -14.07 9.02
C GLU A 171 -9.10 -14.93 9.41
N ASN A 172 -9.81 -14.54 10.46
CA ASN A 172 -11.02 -15.21 10.95
C ASN A 172 -10.76 -16.70 11.22
N LYS A 173 -9.76 -16.98 12.06
CA LYS A 173 -9.32 -18.36 12.42
C LYS A 173 -8.96 -19.23 11.21
N GLY A 174 -8.55 -18.58 10.12
CA GLY A 174 -8.08 -19.23 8.91
C GLY A 174 -9.16 -19.50 7.86
N ASP A 175 -10.37 -18.95 8.03
CA ASP A 175 -11.43 -19.08 7.05
C ASP A 175 -11.25 -18.14 5.85
N VAL A 176 -10.54 -17.01 6.03
CA VAL A 176 -10.27 -16.03 4.97
C VAL A 176 -8.79 -16.07 4.61
N ILE A 177 -8.50 -16.24 3.32
CA ILE A 177 -7.17 -16.11 2.71
C ILE A 177 -7.15 -14.80 1.93
N TRP A 178 -6.22 -13.90 2.24
CA TRP A 178 -6.27 -12.54 1.71
C TRP A 178 -4.91 -11.85 1.64
N HIS A 179 -4.86 -10.75 0.90
CA HIS A 179 -3.76 -9.79 0.94
C HIS A 179 -4.30 -8.40 0.59
N ASN A 180 -3.64 -7.35 1.09
CA ASN A 180 -3.92 -5.96 0.73
C ASN A 180 -2.71 -5.29 0.07
N GLY A 181 -2.91 -4.08 -0.43
CA GLY A 181 -1.84 -3.30 -1.04
C GLY A 181 -2.11 -1.81 -0.89
N ARG A 182 -1.04 -1.02 -0.85
CA ARG A 182 -1.12 0.44 -0.83
C ARG A 182 0.08 1.06 -1.53
N THR A 183 -0.18 2.07 -2.34
CA THR A 183 0.83 2.97 -2.92
C THR A 183 0.49 4.42 -2.54
N GLY A 184 1.18 5.40 -3.13
CA GLY A 184 0.97 6.82 -2.83
C GLY A 184 -0.46 7.33 -3.05
N GLY A 185 -1.23 6.68 -3.93
CA GLY A 185 -2.58 7.13 -4.31
C GLY A 185 -3.61 6.03 -4.48
N TYR A 186 -3.33 4.80 -4.03
CA TYR A 186 -4.20 3.64 -4.24
C TYR A 186 -4.17 2.70 -3.06
N SER A 187 -5.28 2.00 -2.84
CA SER A 187 -5.46 1.00 -1.81
C SER A 187 -6.27 -0.16 -2.39
N SER A 188 -5.85 -1.39 -2.09
CA SER A 188 -6.41 -2.61 -2.67
C SER A 188 -6.58 -3.71 -1.63
N PHE A 189 -7.54 -4.59 -1.92
CA PHE A 189 -7.75 -5.83 -1.20
C PHE A 189 -8.14 -6.93 -2.18
N ALA A 190 -7.60 -8.13 -1.97
CA ALA A 190 -8.06 -9.34 -2.60
C ALA A 190 -8.12 -10.46 -1.57
N GLY A 191 -9.25 -11.14 -1.46
CA GLY A 191 -9.41 -12.21 -0.49
C GLY A 191 -10.57 -13.13 -0.80
N PHE A 192 -10.53 -14.34 -0.23
CA PHE A 192 -11.50 -15.38 -0.52
C PHE A 192 -11.62 -16.39 0.63
N MET A 193 -12.72 -17.13 0.60
CA MET A 193 -13.04 -18.22 1.51
C MET A 193 -13.24 -19.51 0.70
N PRO A 194 -12.24 -20.41 0.65
CA PRO A 194 -12.31 -21.62 -0.17
C PRO A 194 -13.53 -22.50 0.14
N LYS A 195 -13.94 -22.57 1.41
CA LYS A 195 -15.06 -23.43 1.86
C LYS A 195 -16.41 -23.00 1.30
N THR A 196 -16.60 -21.72 1.04
CA THR A 196 -17.89 -21.15 0.60
C THR A 196 -17.85 -20.61 -0.82
N ASN A 197 -16.70 -20.66 -1.49
CA ASN A 197 -16.48 -20.10 -2.83
C ASN A 197 -16.80 -18.60 -2.94
N ASN A 198 -16.70 -17.88 -1.82
CA ASN A 198 -16.89 -16.43 -1.78
C ASN A 198 -15.53 -15.75 -1.92
N GLY A 199 -15.44 -14.80 -2.86
CA GLY A 199 -14.23 -14.01 -3.11
C GLY A 199 -14.57 -12.54 -3.31
N VAL A 200 -13.68 -11.66 -2.88
CA VAL A 200 -13.82 -10.21 -2.95
C VAL A 200 -12.53 -9.60 -3.47
N VAL A 201 -12.68 -8.66 -4.40
CA VAL A 201 -11.63 -7.75 -4.84
C VAL A 201 -12.15 -6.33 -4.69
N VAL A 202 -11.39 -5.48 -4.01
CA VAL A 202 -11.69 -4.05 -3.88
C VAL A 202 -10.45 -3.28 -4.33
N LEU A 203 -10.62 -2.39 -5.31
CA LEU A 203 -9.58 -1.50 -5.81
C LEU A 203 -10.08 -0.06 -5.67
N THR A 204 -9.26 0.80 -5.07
CA THR A 204 -9.58 2.23 -4.91
C THR A 204 -8.40 3.08 -5.35
N ASN A 205 -8.70 4.27 -5.85
CA ASN A 205 -7.74 5.30 -6.21
C ASN A 205 -7.55 6.33 -5.08
N GLY A 206 -7.60 5.86 -3.84
CA GLY A 206 -7.29 6.62 -2.63
C GLY A 206 -6.42 5.79 -1.69
N THR A 207 -5.87 6.42 -0.66
CA THR A 207 -4.97 5.77 0.31
C THR A 207 -5.67 5.17 1.53
N GLU A 208 -6.99 5.32 1.63
CA GLU A 208 -7.79 4.84 2.75
C GLU A 208 -7.79 3.30 2.81
N ASP A 209 -7.78 2.75 4.03
CA ASP A 209 -7.81 1.30 4.22
C ASP A 209 -9.18 0.73 3.79
N VAL A 210 -9.14 -0.32 2.97
CA VAL A 210 -10.34 -1.00 2.46
C VAL A 210 -10.55 -2.38 3.10
N GLY A 211 -9.73 -2.75 4.09
CA GLY A 211 -9.75 -4.07 4.72
C GLY A 211 -11.06 -4.33 5.45
N ALA A 212 -11.48 -3.41 6.31
CA ALA A 212 -12.73 -3.57 7.09
C ALA A 212 -13.96 -3.75 6.21
N LEU A 213 -14.07 -2.93 5.14
CA LEU A 213 -15.12 -3.06 4.13
C LEU A 213 -15.07 -4.43 3.45
N SER A 214 -13.87 -4.86 3.05
CA SER A 214 -13.69 -6.11 2.31
C SER A 214 -14.01 -7.36 3.14
N PHE A 215 -13.57 -7.39 4.40
CA PHE A 215 -13.94 -8.48 5.32
C PHE A 215 -15.43 -8.51 5.60
N ARG A 216 -16.09 -7.34 5.66
CA ARG A 216 -17.54 -7.29 5.82
C ARG A 216 -18.29 -7.86 4.61
N ILE A 217 -17.84 -7.56 3.39
CA ILE A 217 -18.42 -8.13 2.15
C ILE A 217 -18.24 -9.65 2.13
N LEU A 218 -17.12 -10.16 2.64
CA LEU A 218 -16.90 -11.61 2.83
C LEU A 218 -17.76 -12.22 3.96
N GLY A 219 -18.69 -11.48 4.56
CA GLY A 219 -19.56 -11.98 5.62
C GLY A 219 -18.91 -12.00 7.01
N GLY A 220 -17.75 -11.36 7.15
CA GLY A 220 -17.05 -11.24 8.43
C GLY A 220 -17.81 -10.36 9.44
N PRO A 221 -17.50 -10.51 10.75
CA PRO A 221 -18.13 -9.75 11.82
C PRO A 221 -17.58 -8.32 11.94
N THR A 222 -16.62 -7.92 11.10
CA THR A 222 -15.94 -6.64 11.19
C THR A 222 -16.94 -5.48 11.16
N PRO A 223 -17.02 -4.65 12.22
CA PRO A 223 -17.92 -3.51 12.24
C PRO A 223 -17.48 -2.48 11.21
N LEU A 224 -18.44 -1.93 10.47
CA LEU A 224 -18.18 -0.78 9.60
C LEU A 224 -18.33 0.49 10.42
N VAL A 225 -17.28 1.29 10.48
CA VAL A 225 -17.31 2.64 11.02
C VAL A 225 -17.43 3.60 9.83
N ALA A 226 -18.42 4.50 9.87
CA ALA A 226 -18.54 5.52 8.84
C ALA A 226 -17.26 6.39 8.83
N PRO A 227 -16.64 6.62 7.66
CA PRO A 227 -15.45 7.47 7.61
C PRO A 227 -15.80 8.89 8.05
N LYS A 228 -15.00 9.47 8.95
CA LYS A 228 -15.11 10.87 9.33
C LYS A 228 -14.72 11.76 8.14
N LYS A 229 -15.34 12.93 8.01
CA LYS A 229 -15.01 13.87 6.92
C LYS A 229 -13.60 14.42 7.12
N SER A 230 -12.84 14.63 6.05
CA SER A 230 -11.54 15.31 6.18
C SER A 230 -11.74 16.74 6.67
N ILE A 231 -10.94 17.16 7.66
CA ILE A 231 -10.90 18.56 8.12
C ILE A 231 -10.13 19.46 7.16
N LEU A 232 -9.30 18.88 6.28
CA LEU A 232 -8.38 19.58 5.39
C LEU A 232 -9.07 20.67 4.54
N PRO A 233 -10.20 20.40 3.85
CA PRO A 233 -10.80 21.40 2.96
C PRO A 233 -11.39 22.58 3.73
N LEU A 234 -11.86 22.34 4.96
CA LEU A 234 -12.35 23.41 5.83
C LEU A 234 -11.19 24.25 6.37
N LEU A 235 -10.09 23.60 6.75
CA LEU A 235 -8.89 24.28 7.21
C LEU A 235 -8.26 25.13 6.10
N GLU A 236 -8.16 24.60 4.88
CA GLU A 236 -7.66 25.33 3.72
C GLU A 236 -8.53 26.53 3.38
N LYS A 237 -9.86 26.34 3.37
CA LYS A 237 -10.81 27.45 3.17
C LYS A 237 -10.63 28.53 4.24
N GLU A 238 -10.45 28.15 5.50
CA GLU A 238 -10.25 29.09 6.60
C GLU A 238 -8.94 29.87 6.47
N ILE A 239 -7.85 29.22 6.04
CA ILE A 239 -6.58 29.89 5.74
C ILE A 239 -6.78 30.92 4.61
N ASN A 240 -7.42 30.51 3.51
CA ASN A 240 -7.63 31.37 2.35
C ASN A 240 -8.57 32.56 2.63
N THR A 241 -9.50 32.41 3.58
CA THR A 241 -10.49 33.44 3.89
C THR A 241 -10.02 34.38 5.01
N ASN A 242 -9.46 33.82 6.07
CA ASN A 242 -9.23 34.52 7.35
C ASN A 242 -7.75 34.52 7.80
N GLY A 243 -6.87 33.89 7.02
CA GLY A 243 -5.43 33.80 7.32
C GLY A 243 -5.06 32.70 8.31
N ILE A 244 -3.78 32.33 8.31
CA ILE A 244 -3.26 31.16 9.03
C ILE A 244 -3.46 31.24 10.56
N SER A 245 -3.34 32.42 11.18
CA SER A 245 -3.52 32.57 12.63
C SER A 245 -4.97 32.31 13.07
N ALA A 246 -5.95 32.77 12.28
CA ALA A 246 -7.37 32.50 12.53
C ALA A 246 -7.67 31.01 12.32
N ALA A 247 -7.14 30.44 11.23
CA ALA A 247 -7.29 29.03 10.90
C ALA A 247 -6.74 28.08 11.97
N ILE A 248 -5.58 28.39 12.57
CA ILE A 248 -5.01 27.63 13.69
C ILE A 248 -5.94 27.67 14.92
N THR A 249 -6.50 28.84 15.23
CA THR A 249 -7.42 29.00 16.36
C THR A 249 -8.70 28.19 16.12
N TRP A 250 -9.25 28.30 14.91
CA TRP A 250 -10.41 27.54 14.48
C TRP A 250 -10.18 26.03 14.54
N TYR A 251 -9.04 25.54 14.02
CA TYR A 251 -8.70 24.11 14.01
C TYR A 251 -8.67 23.52 15.42
N LYS A 252 -8.02 24.22 16.37
CA LYS A 252 -7.95 23.78 17.77
C LYS A 252 -9.35 23.68 18.39
N LYS A 253 -10.20 24.66 18.12
CA LYS A 253 -11.60 24.68 18.58
C LYS A 253 -12.41 23.53 17.95
N ALA A 254 -12.35 23.38 16.63
CA ALA A 254 -13.06 22.33 15.89
C ALA A 254 -12.66 20.92 16.38
N LYS A 255 -11.37 20.70 16.66
CA LYS A 255 -10.87 19.42 17.20
C LYS A 255 -11.46 19.08 18.57
N MET A 256 -11.75 20.09 19.39
CA MET A 256 -12.40 19.90 20.69
C MET A 256 -13.91 19.72 20.58
N GLU A 257 -14.57 20.49 19.71
CA GLU A 257 -16.04 20.53 19.63
C GLU A 257 -16.65 19.46 18.71
N THR A 258 -15.91 19.03 17.69
CA THR A 258 -16.41 18.12 16.64
C THR A 258 -15.48 16.92 16.36
N PRO A 259 -14.89 16.27 17.40
CA PRO A 259 -13.91 15.19 17.18
C PRO A 259 -14.49 13.96 16.49
N GLU A 260 -15.81 13.77 16.53
CA GLU A 260 -16.50 12.64 15.88
C GLU A 260 -16.92 12.93 14.43
N ASP A 261 -17.04 14.20 14.05
CA ASP A 261 -17.51 14.59 12.71
C ASP A 261 -16.38 14.61 11.69
N TYR A 262 -15.16 14.96 12.14
CA TYR A 262 -14.01 15.18 11.27
C TYR A 262 -12.76 14.36 11.66
N LYS A 263 -11.95 14.03 10.65
CA LYS A 263 -10.68 13.32 10.77
C LYS A 263 -9.56 14.32 11.10
N PHE A 264 -9.09 14.32 12.35
CA PHE A 264 -8.00 15.16 12.83
C PHE A 264 -6.70 14.35 13.00
N GLU A 265 -5.82 14.41 12.02
CA GLU A 265 -4.61 13.57 11.97
C GLU A 265 -3.34 14.37 11.71
N GLU A 266 -2.20 13.83 12.17
CA GLU A 266 -0.86 14.37 11.92
C GLU A 266 -0.56 14.45 10.41
N GLU A 267 -0.95 13.41 9.67
CA GLU A 267 -0.77 13.33 8.22
C GLU A 267 -1.54 14.44 7.50
N THR A 268 -2.74 14.79 7.96
CA THR A 268 -3.52 15.90 7.40
C THR A 268 -2.78 17.22 7.48
N LEU A 269 -2.16 17.54 8.62
CA LEU A 269 -1.40 18.77 8.80
C LEU A 269 -0.07 18.73 8.04
N ASN A 270 0.62 17.59 8.02
CA ASN A 270 1.84 17.44 7.22
C ASN A 270 1.57 17.64 5.72
N THR A 271 0.53 17.01 5.18
CA THR A 271 0.12 17.18 3.77
C THR A 271 -0.16 18.65 3.46
N LEU A 272 -0.90 19.34 4.33
CA LEU A 272 -1.20 20.75 4.13
C LEU A 272 0.05 21.64 4.22
N GLY A 273 0.95 21.36 5.16
CA GLY A 273 2.22 22.08 5.29
C GLY A 273 3.09 21.95 4.03
N TYR A 274 3.24 20.74 3.51
CA TYR A 274 3.98 20.50 2.26
C TYR A 274 3.30 21.10 1.03
N MET A 275 1.96 21.11 1.00
CA MET A 275 1.21 21.75 -0.08
C MET A 275 1.52 23.25 -0.16
N TYR A 276 1.42 23.99 0.96
CA TYR A 276 1.77 25.41 0.98
C TYR A 276 3.27 25.64 0.74
N LEU A 277 4.14 24.74 1.23
CA LEU A 277 5.57 24.82 0.96
C LEU A 277 5.88 24.73 -0.55
N GLY A 278 5.25 23.78 -1.24
CA GLY A 278 5.38 23.60 -2.69
C GLY A 278 4.84 24.78 -3.51
N GLN A 279 3.85 25.50 -2.96
CA GLN A 279 3.31 26.74 -3.54
C GLN A 279 4.20 27.98 -3.28
N GLY A 280 5.28 27.83 -2.50
CA GLY A 280 6.16 28.93 -2.11
C GLY A 280 5.68 29.73 -0.89
N GLU A 281 4.56 29.34 -0.28
CA GLU A 281 3.94 29.98 0.89
C GLU A 281 4.60 29.50 2.20
N LYS A 282 5.89 29.80 2.34
CA LYS A 282 6.76 29.28 3.40
C LYS A 282 6.27 29.62 4.82
N ASP A 283 5.71 30.81 5.02
CA ASP A 283 5.25 31.26 6.34
C ASP A 283 3.99 30.48 6.78
N ILE A 284 3.07 30.24 5.85
CA ILE A 284 1.88 29.42 6.11
C ILE A 284 2.30 27.98 6.41
N ALA A 285 3.18 27.42 5.59
CA ALA A 285 3.71 26.07 5.79
C ALA A 285 4.38 25.90 7.17
N LEU A 286 5.23 26.86 7.56
CA LEU A 286 5.91 26.84 8.84
C LEU A 286 4.93 26.83 10.03
N GLU A 287 3.90 27.67 9.99
CA GLU A 287 2.88 27.72 11.03
C GLU A 287 2.04 26.44 11.10
N ILE A 288 1.75 25.80 9.96
CA ILE A 288 1.10 24.48 9.93
C ILE A 288 1.99 23.40 10.55
N PHE A 289 3.29 23.38 10.25
CA PHE A 289 4.22 22.42 10.85
C PHE A 289 4.34 22.63 12.37
N LYS A 290 4.39 23.89 12.84
CA LYS A 290 4.35 24.22 14.28
C LYS A 290 3.05 23.74 14.93
N LEU A 291 1.90 23.96 14.27
CA LEU A 291 0.61 23.43 14.74
C LEU A 291 0.68 21.91 14.86
N ASN A 292 1.22 21.21 13.86
CA ASN A 292 1.32 19.76 13.86
C ASN A 292 2.13 19.24 15.06
N VAL A 293 3.33 19.79 15.27
CA VAL A 293 4.20 19.46 16.42
C VAL A 293 3.47 19.70 17.75
N SER A 294 2.72 20.80 17.87
CA SER A 294 1.97 21.11 19.09
C SER A 294 0.80 20.15 19.35
N MET A 295 0.14 19.67 18.30
CA MET A 295 -1.04 18.80 18.40
C MET A 295 -0.67 17.32 18.57
N TYR A 296 0.52 16.92 18.13
CA TYR A 296 0.98 15.53 18.13
C TYR A 296 2.41 15.37 18.72
N PRO A 297 2.67 15.83 19.97
CA PRO A 297 4.03 15.98 20.52
C PRO A 297 4.77 14.66 20.78
N LYS A 298 4.06 13.52 20.80
CA LYS A 298 4.63 12.20 21.11
C LYS A 298 5.07 11.41 19.87
N ARG A 299 4.86 11.92 18.66
CA ARG A 299 5.21 11.23 17.41
C ARG A 299 6.30 12.04 16.70
N ARG A 300 7.53 11.51 16.70
CA ARG A 300 8.73 12.15 16.14
C ARG A 300 8.83 11.97 14.62
N THR A 301 7.76 12.24 13.88
CA THR A 301 7.74 12.14 12.41
C THR A 301 7.30 13.47 11.80
N LEU A 302 8.12 14.50 12.00
CA LEU A 302 8.46 15.31 10.83
C LEU A 302 9.22 14.36 9.91
N THR A 303 8.52 13.73 8.98
CA THR A 303 9.16 13.14 7.80
C THR A 303 9.70 14.33 7.04
N ILE A 304 10.90 14.79 7.42
CA ILE A 304 11.74 15.58 6.53
C ILE A 304 12.06 14.60 5.41
N LEU A 305 11.44 14.82 4.25
CA LEU A 305 11.84 14.18 3.01
C LEU A 305 13.31 14.51 2.72
#